data_AF-A0A348P2A3-F1
#
_entry.id   AF-A0A348P2A3-F1
#
_cell.length_a   1.000
_cell.length_b   1.000
_cell.length_c   1.000
_cell.angle_alpha   90.00
_cell.angle_beta   90.00
_cell.angle_gamma   90.00
#
_symmetry.space_group_name_H-M   'P 1'
#
loop_
_entity.id
_entity.type
_entity.pdbx_description
1 polymer ?
#
loop_
_entity_poly.entity_id
_entity_poly.type
_entity_poly.pdbx_seq_one_letter_code
_entity_poly.pdbx_strand_id
1 'polypeptide(L)'
;MLQVVDYLKANGFTVYVVSGTDRFIVRGLVEASPLDLPTQQLIGSDESLVATDQGDTDGLDYQFDENDQLVMGGEFLVKNLDMNKVTVIQQEIGKQPVLAFGNSSSDFSMAQYAVNNNKYKAKAFMLCCDDTERENGNPEKAAKMVKSCDENGFTAISMKNDWKTIYGDSVTRK
;
A
#
# COMPACT_ATOMS: atom_id res chain seq x y z
N MET A 1 6.39 0.06 11.78
CA MET A 1 5.37 -0.69 11.01
C MET A 1 5.55 -2.21 11.05
N LEU A 2 6.77 -2.77 10.95
CA LEU A 2 6.98 -4.24 10.96
C LEU A 2 6.24 -4.96 12.10
N GLN A 3 6.40 -4.47 13.33
CA GLN A 3 5.74 -5.05 14.52
C GLN A 3 4.20 -5.05 14.42
N VAL A 4 3.59 -4.08 13.73
CA VAL A 4 2.13 -4.06 13.54
C VAL A 4 1.72 -5.17 12.58
N VAL A 5 2.47 -5.38 11.50
CA VAL A 5 2.20 -6.46 10.53
C VAL A 5 2.34 -7.82 11.20
N ASP A 6 3.41 -8.04 11.95
CA ASP A 6 3.64 -9.29 12.69
C ASP A 6 2.54 -9.54 13.73
N TYR A 7 2.18 -8.51 14.50
CA TYR A 7 1.11 -8.60 15.48
C TYR A 7 -0.23 -8.96 14.83
N LEU A 8 -0.59 -8.31 13.71
CA LEU A 8 -1.83 -8.58 13.00
C LEU A 8 -1.84 -10.02 12.44
N LYS A 9 -0.76 -10.45 11.78
CA LYS A 9 -0.63 -11.83 11.27
C LYS A 9 -0.74 -12.87 12.39
N ALA A 10 -0.07 -12.65 13.52
CA ALA A 10 -0.14 -13.53 14.69
C ALA A 10 -1.57 -13.63 15.28
N ASN A 11 -2.41 -12.63 15.04
CA ASN A 11 -3.81 -12.60 15.45
C ASN A 11 -4.79 -13.00 14.32
N GLY A 12 -4.30 -13.65 13.26
CA GLY A 12 -5.14 -14.20 12.19
C GLY A 12 -5.64 -13.19 11.16
N PHE A 13 -5.11 -11.97 11.14
CA PHE A 13 -5.39 -11.02 10.08
C PHE A 13 -4.58 -11.36 8.82
N THR A 14 -5.21 -11.21 7.66
CA THR A 14 -4.51 -11.15 6.38
C THR A 14 -4.16 -9.69 6.09
N VAL A 15 -2.88 -9.41 5.85
CA VAL A 15 -2.38 -8.05 5.63
C VAL A 15 -2.07 -7.86 4.15
N TYR A 16 -2.43 -6.71 3.59
CA TYR A 16 -2.14 -6.34 2.21
C TYR A 16 -1.39 -5.01 2.17
N VAL A 17 -0.52 -4.85 1.18
CA VAL A 17 0.08 -3.56 0.81
C VAL A 17 -0.67 -3.02 -0.40
N VAL A 18 -1.18 -1.79 -0.30
CA VAL A 18 -1.89 -1.10 -1.39
C VAL A 18 -1.18 0.22 -1.66
N SER A 19 -0.31 0.23 -2.65
CA SER A 19 0.64 1.32 -2.92
C SER A 19 0.38 2.00 -4.26
N GLY A 20 0.67 3.30 -4.34
CA GLY A 20 0.69 4.04 -5.60
C GLY A 20 1.96 3.83 -6.43
N THR A 21 2.97 3.14 -5.88
CA THR A 21 4.15 2.69 -6.62
C THR A 21 3.79 1.54 -7.55
N ASP A 22 4.51 1.40 -8.66
CA ASP A 22 4.39 0.25 -9.57
C ASP A 22 4.41 -1.09 -8.81
N ARG A 23 3.54 -2.02 -9.23
CA ARG A 23 3.34 -3.32 -8.60
C ARG A 23 4.62 -4.14 -8.54
N PHE A 24 5.41 -4.18 -9.61
CA PHE A 24 6.64 -4.99 -9.66
C PHE A 24 7.75 -4.37 -8.81
N ILE A 25 7.85 -3.04 -8.78
CA ILE A 25 8.75 -2.34 -7.86
C ILE A 25 8.37 -2.64 -6.41
N VAL A 26 7.09 -2.56 -6.03
CA VAL A 26 6.64 -2.88 -4.66
C VAL A 26 7.00 -4.33 -4.31
N ARG A 27 6.76 -5.27 -5.22
CA ARG A 27 7.07 -6.69 -5.00
C ARG A 27 8.55 -6.92 -4.78
N GLY A 28 9.42 -6.38 -5.63
CA GLY A 28 10.87 -6.50 -5.46
C GLY A 28 11.39 -5.82 -4.19
N LEU A 29 10.85 -4.65 -3.84
CA LEU A 29 11.21 -3.96 -2.60
C LEU A 29 10.82 -4.77 -1.36
N VAL A 30 9.63 -5.37 -1.34
CA VAL A 30 9.17 -6.18 -0.21
C VAL A 30 9.95 -7.48 -0.12
N GLU A 31 10.22 -8.15 -1.24
CA GLU A 31 11.05 -9.37 -1.29
C GLU A 31 12.46 -9.13 -0.71
N ALA A 32 13.06 -7.96 -0.98
CA ALA A 32 14.36 -7.56 -0.43
C ALA A 32 14.28 -6.97 0.99
N SER A 33 13.14 -7.05 1.67
CA SER A 33 12.89 -6.44 2.97
C SER A 33 12.54 -7.47 4.05
N PRO A 34 12.60 -7.10 5.35
CA PRO A 34 12.10 -7.95 6.43
C PRO A 34 10.56 -8.04 6.48
N LEU A 35 9.82 -7.36 5.60
CA LEU A 35 8.37 -7.44 5.56
C LEU A 35 7.93 -8.75 4.89
N ASP A 36 7.60 -9.74 5.70
CA ASP A 36 7.16 -11.06 5.21
C ASP A 36 5.70 -11.02 4.75
N LEU A 37 5.47 -10.70 3.47
CA LEU A 37 4.18 -10.77 2.81
C LEU A 37 4.33 -11.44 1.42
N PRO A 38 3.47 -12.41 1.07
CA PRO A 38 3.50 -13.02 -0.25
C PRO A 38 3.13 -12.00 -1.34
N THR A 39 3.69 -12.18 -2.53
CA THR A 39 3.54 -11.30 -3.70
C THR A 39 2.08 -11.01 -4.09
N GLN A 40 1.17 -11.96 -3.85
CA GLN A 40 -0.28 -11.82 -4.08
C GLN A 40 -0.97 -10.85 -3.11
N GLN A 41 -0.30 -10.44 -2.03
CA GLN A 41 -0.78 -9.44 -1.07
C GLN A 41 -0.19 -8.05 -1.33
N LEU A 42 0.57 -7.90 -2.43
CA LEU A 42 1.24 -6.66 -2.81
C LEU A 42 0.58 -6.10 -4.07
N ILE A 43 -0.15 -4.99 -3.86
CA ILE A 43 -0.95 -4.31 -4.86
C ILE A 43 -0.32 -2.94 -5.14
N GLY A 44 -0.06 -2.66 -6.41
CA GLY A 44 0.58 -1.43 -6.87
C GLY A 44 -0.23 -0.70 -7.94
N SER A 45 0.38 0.32 -8.54
CA SER A 45 -0.04 0.81 -9.86
C SER A 45 0.26 -0.23 -10.93
N ASP A 46 -0.53 -0.26 -11.99
CA ASP A 46 -0.41 -1.27 -13.05
C ASP A 46 0.11 -0.68 -14.34
N GLU A 47 0.95 -1.47 -14.99
CA GLU A 47 1.36 -1.34 -16.39
C GLU A 47 0.87 -2.58 -17.15
N SER A 48 0.76 -2.43 -18.47
CA SER A 48 0.45 -3.53 -19.38
C SER A 48 1.49 -4.65 -19.26
N LEU A 49 1.01 -5.88 -19.41
CA LEU A 49 1.83 -7.08 -19.50
C LEU A 49 1.52 -7.76 -20.81
N VAL A 50 2.57 -8.11 -21.54
CA VAL A 50 2.49 -8.77 -22.84
C VAL A 50 3.44 -9.96 -22.87
N ALA A 51 3.16 -10.93 -23.72
CA ALA A 51 4.13 -11.97 -24.01
C ALA A 51 5.24 -11.42 -24.93
N THR A 52 6.45 -11.97 -24.84
CA THR A 52 7.61 -11.50 -25.62
C THR A 52 7.37 -11.48 -27.12
N ASP A 53 6.64 -12.47 -27.64
CA ASP A 53 6.38 -12.60 -29.08
C ASP A 53 4.96 -12.16 -29.48
N GLN A 54 4.20 -11.54 -28.56
CA GLN A 54 2.84 -11.06 -28.81
C GLN A 54 2.79 -9.93 -29.85
N GLY A 55 3.80 -9.06 -29.86
CA GLY A 55 3.82 -7.85 -30.68
C GLY A 55 2.58 -6.99 -30.43
N ASP A 56 1.95 -6.52 -31.50
CA ASP A 56 0.70 -5.74 -31.45
C ASP A 56 -0.57 -6.61 -31.53
N THR A 57 -0.43 -7.95 -31.43
CA THR A 57 -1.58 -8.86 -31.50
C THR A 57 -2.42 -8.72 -30.23
N ASP A 58 -3.73 -8.51 -30.39
CA ASP A 58 -4.65 -8.46 -29.25
C ASP A 58 -4.60 -9.77 -28.46
N GLY A 59 -4.64 -9.69 -27.13
CA GLY A 59 -4.59 -10.86 -26.25
C GLY A 59 -5.76 -11.84 -26.43
N LEU A 60 -6.83 -11.45 -27.14
CA LEU A 60 -7.92 -12.33 -27.54
C LEU A 60 -7.52 -13.27 -28.71
N ASP A 61 -6.57 -12.85 -29.54
CA ASP A 61 -6.11 -13.57 -30.73
C ASP A 61 -4.69 -14.14 -30.57
N TYR A 62 -4.01 -13.85 -29.45
CA TYR A 62 -2.71 -14.39 -29.10
C TYR A 62 -2.79 -15.42 -27.98
N GLN A 63 -2.16 -16.57 -28.18
CA GLN A 63 -2.08 -17.63 -27.17
C GLN A 63 -0.64 -17.72 -26.65
N PHE A 64 -0.47 -17.52 -25.34
CA PHE A 64 0.83 -17.68 -24.67
C PHE A 64 1.37 -19.10 -24.90
N ASP A 65 2.61 -19.22 -25.37
CA ASP A 65 3.26 -20.49 -25.68
C ASP A 65 4.51 -20.79 -24.82
N GLU A 66 5.20 -21.90 -25.10
CA GLU A 66 6.34 -22.36 -24.30
C GLU A 66 7.62 -21.50 -24.43
N ASN A 67 7.72 -20.70 -25.48
CA ASN A 67 8.84 -19.78 -25.72
C ASN A 67 8.59 -18.39 -25.12
N ASP A 68 7.34 -18.07 -24.80
CA ASP A 68 6.98 -16.78 -24.26
C ASP A 68 7.48 -16.54 -22.85
N GLN A 69 7.86 -15.29 -22.60
CA GLN A 69 8.00 -14.75 -21.26
C GLN A 69 7.04 -13.57 -21.08
N LEU A 70 6.52 -13.39 -19.87
CA LEU A 70 5.71 -12.22 -19.54
C LEU A 70 6.62 -11.02 -19.28
N VAL A 71 6.43 -9.94 -20.02
CA VAL A 71 7.22 -8.71 -19.90
C VAL A 71 6.31 -7.49 -19.77
N MET A 72 6.86 -6.36 -19.33
CA MET A 72 6.15 -5.09 -19.31
C MET A 72 5.91 -4.60 -20.74
N GLY A 73 4.66 -4.30 -21.08
CA GLY A 73 4.26 -3.78 -22.40
C GLY A 73 4.52 -2.29 -22.58
N GLY A 74 4.90 -1.57 -21.53
CA GLY A 74 5.28 -0.16 -21.57
C GLY A 74 4.10 0.83 -21.57
N GLU A 75 2.86 0.35 -21.61
CA GLU A 75 1.68 1.19 -21.37
C GLU A 75 1.34 1.23 -19.88
N PHE A 76 1.23 2.44 -19.32
CA PHE A 76 0.75 2.66 -17.96
C PHE A 76 -0.78 2.63 -17.91
N LEU A 77 -1.35 1.72 -17.11
CA LEU A 77 -2.80 1.48 -17.09
C LEU A 77 -3.50 2.27 -16.00
N VAL A 78 -3.03 2.16 -14.75
CA VAL A 78 -3.70 2.83 -13.63
C VAL A 78 -2.73 3.22 -12.53
N LYS A 79 -2.90 4.46 -12.05
CA LYS A 79 -2.23 4.94 -10.84
C LYS A 79 -3.05 4.60 -9.60
N ASN A 80 -2.49 3.80 -8.72
CA ASN A 80 -3.18 3.30 -7.54
C ASN A 80 -3.17 4.31 -6.36
N LEU A 81 -3.85 5.44 -6.56
CA LEU A 81 -4.03 6.52 -5.59
C LEU A 81 -5.51 6.87 -5.44
N ASP A 82 -5.87 7.48 -4.32
CA ASP A 82 -7.22 8.01 -4.08
C ASP A 82 -8.29 6.91 -4.28
N MET A 83 -9.33 7.18 -5.07
CA MET A 83 -10.41 6.23 -5.32
C MET A 83 -9.92 4.93 -5.99
N ASN A 84 -8.81 4.97 -6.74
CA ASN A 84 -8.28 3.75 -7.38
C ASN A 84 -7.82 2.73 -6.34
N LYS A 85 -7.38 3.16 -5.15
CA LYS A 85 -7.09 2.23 -4.03
C LYS A 85 -8.33 1.46 -3.60
N VAL A 86 -9.49 2.12 -3.58
CA VAL A 86 -10.77 1.47 -3.25
C VAL A 86 -11.16 0.47 -4.33
N THR A 87 -11.06 0.89 -5.60
CA THR A 87 -11.38 0.04 -6.76
C THR A 87 -10.53 -1.22 -6.76
N VAL A 88 -9.21 -1.09 -6.63
CA VAL A 88 -8.30 -2.24 -6.70
C VAL A 88 -8.44 -3.18 -5.50
N ILE A 89 -8.72 -2.65 -4.30
CA ILE A 89 -9.03 -3.47 -3.12
C ILE A 89 -10.24 -4.36 -3.42
N GLN A 90 -11.30 -3.79 -3.97
CA GLN A 90 -12.50 -4.56 -4.28
C GLN A 90 -12.28 -5.56 -5.44
N GLN A 91 -11.49 -5.21 -6.45
CA GLN A 91 -11.19 -6.08 -7.59
C GLN A 91 -10.30 -7.27 -7.21
N GLU A 92 -9.24 -7.03 -6.45
CA GLU A 92 -8.24 -8.07 -6.14
C GLU A 92 -8.53 -8.84 -4.86
N ILE A 93 -9.04 -8.16 -3.83
CA ILE A 93 -9.28 -8.79 -2.52
C ILE A 93 -10.74 -9.25 -2.41
N GLY A 94 -11.66 -8.55 -3.07
CA GLY A 94 -13.11 -8.85 -3.01
C GLY A 94 -13.72 -8.66 -1.63
N LYS A 95 -13.01 -8.00 -0.72
CA LYS A 95 -13.42 -7.80 0.68
C LYS A 95 -13.09 -6.39 1.13
N GLN A 96 -14.02 -5.78 1.85
CA GLN A 96 -13.82 -4.52 2.54
C GLN A 96 -12.88 -4.71 3.75
N PRO A 97 -11.74 -4.00 3.83
CA PRO A 97 -10.82 -4.11 4.96
C PRO A 97 -11.46 -3.60 6.25
N VAL A 98 -11.05 -4.15 7.40
CA VAL A 98 -11.46 -3.67 8.73
C VAL A 98 -10.42 -2.77 9.38
N LEU A 99 -9.18 -2.79 8.91
CA LEU A 99 -8.11 -1.89 9.33
C LEU A 99 -7.45 -1.30 8.08
N ALA A 100 -7.23 0.01 8.08
CA ALA A 100 -6.48 0.69 7.03
C ALA A 100 -5.38 1.56 7.65
N PHE A 101 -4.19 1.50 7.05
CA PHE A 101 -3.03 2.31 7.45
C PHE A 101 -2.58 3.12 6.23
N GLY A 102 -2.42 4.43 6.40
CA GLY A 102 -1.93 5.34 5.36
C GLY A 102 -0.97 6.38 5.92
N ASN A 103 -0.41 7.24 5.08
CA ASN A 103 0.47 8.33 5.52
C ASN A 103 0.29 9.60 4.68
N SER A 104 -0.66 9.62 3.75
CA SER A 104 -0.90 10.73 2.84
C SER A 104 -2.38 10.90 2.54
N SER A 105 -2.75 12.07 1.98
CA SER A 105 -4.15 12.34 1.62
C SER A 105 -4.69 11.37 0.57
N SER A 106 -3.82 10.79 -0.26
CA SER A 106 -4.23 9.81 -1.28
C SER A 106 -4.63 8.45 -0.71
N ASP A 107 -4.42 8.23 0.59
CA ASP A 107 -4.90 7.06 1.32
C ASP A 107 -6.30 7.27 1.90
N PHE A 108 -6.85 8.49 1.87
CA PHE A 108 -8.10 8.81 2.56
C PHE A 108 -9.28 8.06 1.97
N SER A 109 -9.33 7.87 0.65
CA SER A 109 -10.41 7.09 0.04
C SER A 109 -10.40 5.64 0.53
N MET A 110 -9.22 5.01 0.65
CA MET A 110 -9.06 3.68 1.24
C MET A 110 -9.45 3.67 2.72
N ALA A 111 -9.05 4.69 3.48
CA ALA A 111 -9.40 4.82 4.90
C ALA A 111 -10.91 4.94 5.11
N GLN A 112 -11.56 5.82 4.34
CA GLN A 112 -13.00 6.00 4.33
C GLN A 112 -13.71 4.72 3.92
N TYR A 113 -13.22 4.05 2.87
CA TYR A 113 -13.77 2.77 2.43
C TYR A 113 -13.66 1.69 3.51
N ALA A 114 -12.58 1.64 4.29
CA ALA A 114 -12.46 0.67 5.38
C ALA A 114 -13.46 0.95 6.52
N VAL A 115 -13.69 2.20 6.90
CA VAL A 115 -14.51 2.53 8.09
C VAL A 115 -16.00 2.70 7.79
N ASN A 116 -16.37 3.19 6.61
CA ASN A 116 -17.76 3.53 6.30
C ASN A 116 -18.54 2.31 5.81
N ASN A 117 -19.78 2.18 6.28
CA ASN A 117 -20.69 1.08 5.90
C ASN A 117 -20.08 -0.32 6.10
N ASN A 118 -19.07 -0.46 6.98
CA ASN A 118 -18.45 -1.73 7.26
C ASN A 118 -19.35 -2.55 8.18
N LYS A 119 -19.57 -3.82 7.82
CA LYS A 119 -20.33 -4.77 8.64
C LYS A 119 -19.68 -5.04 9.99
N TYR A 120 -18.35 -4.89 10.08
CA TYR A 120 -17.57 -5.14 11.29
C TYR A 120 -17.06 -3.84 11.91
N LYS A 121 -16.59 -3.93 13.15
CA LYS A 121 -15.85 -2.81 13.77
C LYS A 121 -14.58 -2.57 12.96
N ALA A 122 -14.46 -1.37 12.42
CA ALA A 122 -13.34 -0.97 11.59
C ALA A 122 -12.66 0.30 12.12
N LYS A 123 -11.38 0.46 11.81
CA LYS A 123 -10.58 1.65 12.14
C LYS A 123 -9.60 1.99 11.03
N ALA A 124 -9.32 3.27 10.87
CA ALA A 124 -8.27 3.76 10.00
C ALA A 124 -7.22 4.53 10.82
N PHE A 125 -5.97 4.41 10.40
CA PHE A 125 -4.81 5.00 11.05
C PHE A 125 -3.96 5.74 10.03
N MET A 126 -3.61 6.99 10.30
CA MET A 126 -2.71 7.77 9.44
C MET A 126 -1.42 8.09 10.17
N LEU A 127 -0.31 7.70 9.56
CA LEU A 127 1.02 8.03 10.05
C LEU A 127 1.34 9.50 9.77
N CYS A 128 1.58 10.25 10.83
CA CYS A 128 2.03 11.62 10.81
C CYS A 128 3.55 11.65 10.88
N CYS A 129 4.20 11.93 9.74
CA CYS A 129 5.66 12.07 9.66
C CYS A 129 6.12 13.41 10.26
N ASP A 130 6.04 13.55 11.59
CA ASP A 130 6.37 14.77 12.35
C ASP A 130 7.78 14.77 12.95
N ASP A 131 8.51 13.68 12.82
CA ASP A 131 9.84 13.53 13.40
C ASP A 131 10.95 14.00 12.45
N THR A 132 11.51 15.18 12.69
CA THR A 132 12.62 15.75 11.92
C THR A 132 14.00 15.34 12.45
N GLU A 133 14.06 14.75 13.65
CA GLU A 133 15.33 14.40 14.31
C GLU A 133 15.75 12.98 13.93
N ARG A 134 14.81 12.03 13.99
CA ARG A 134 15.04 10.61 13.67
C ARG A 134 14.69 10.28 12.21
N GLU A 135 13.90 11.12 11.54
CA GLU A 135 13.53 10.94 10.13
C GLU A 135 13.39 12.28 9.37
N ASN A 136 13.05 12.24 8.08
CA ASN A 136 12.77 13.38 7.21
C ASN A 136 11.32 13.84 7.38
N GLY A 137 10.93 14.10 8.63
CA GLY A 137 9.62 14.59 8.97
C GLY A 137 9.30 15.96 8.33
N ASN A 138 8.01 16.23 8.18
CA ASN A 138 7.49 17.52 7.78
C ASN A 138 6.37 17.94 8.76
N PRO A 139 6.67 18.77 9.77
CA PRO A 139 5.71 19.14 10.81
C PRO A 139 4.46 19.83 10.27
N GLU A 140 4.57 20.61 9.20
CA GLU A 140 3.41 21.28 8.59
C GLU A 140 2.45 20.28 7.95
N LYS A 141 2.98 19.32 7.17
CA LYS A 141 2.17 18.24 6.59
C LYS A 141 1.59 17.33 7.67
N ALA A 142 2.36 17.02 8.70
CA ALA A 142 1.88 16.22 9.83
C ALA A 142 0.74 16.91 10.59
N ALA A 143 0.84 18.22 10.86
CA ALA A 143 -0.23 18.98 11.51
C ALA A 143 -1.52 18.99 10.66
N LYS A 144 -1.39 19.14 9.33
CA LYS A 144 -2.52 19.00 8.39
C LYS A 144 -3.14 17.60 8.45
N MET A 145 -2.32 16.56 8.49
CA MET A 145 -2.77 15.16 8.61
C MET A 145 -3.55 14.91 9.91
N VAL A 146 -3.04 15.40 11.06
CA VAL A 146 -3.72 15.28 12.36
C VAL A 146 -5.11 15.89 12.29
N LYS A 147 -5.21 17.14 11.80
CA LYS A 147 -6.50 17.82 11.65
C LYS A 147 -7.47 17.03 10.76
N SER A 148 -6.99 16.51 9.62
CA SER A 148 -7.83 15.69 8.75
C SER A 148 -8.25 14.37 9.42
N CYS A 149 -7.40 13.76 10.26
CA CYS A 149 -7.79 12.58 11.01
C CYS A 149 -8.93 12.88 11.98
N ASP A 150 -8.84 13.99 12.72
CA ASP A 150 -9.88 14.42 13.66
C ASP A 150 -11.21 14.67 12.95
N GLU A 151 -11.19 15.33 11.78
CA GLU A 151 -12.38 15.62 10.97
C GLU A 151 -13.04 14.35 10.40
N ASN A 152 -12.26 13.29 10.14
CA ASN A 152 -12.74 12.07 9.49
C ASN A 152 -12.87 10.87 10.44
N GLY A 153 -12.60 11.05 11.74
CA GLY A 153 -12.66 9.97 12.73
C GLY A 153 -11.55 8.92 12.60
N PHE A 154 -10.43 9.28 11.98
CA PHE A 154 -9.24 8.41 11.88
C PHE A 154 -8.34 8.59 13.10
N THR A 155 -7.49 7.60 13.37
CA THR A 155 -6.46 7.71 14.41
C THR A 155 -5.15 8.23 13.81
N ALA A 156 -4.74 9.43 14.21
CA ALA A 156 -3.40 9.93 13.87
C ALA A 156 -2.33 9.20 14.69
N ILE A 157 -1.19 8.85 14.08
CA ILE A 157 -0.04 8.21 14.73
C ILE A 157 1.18 9.12 14.53
N SER A 158 1.69 9.71 15.60
CA SER A 158 2.89 10.56 15.58
C SER A 158 4.14 9.69 15.53
N MET A 159 4.97 9.85 14.49
CA MET A 159 6.29 9.19 14.47
C MET A 159 7.15 9.66 15.64
N LYS A 160 7.08 10.95 15.99
CA LYS A 160 7.88 11.54 17.07
C LYS A 160 7.50 11.00 18.45
N ASN A 161 6.21 10.96 18.76
CA ASN A 161 5.73 10.71 20.12
C ASN A 161 5.33 9.24 20.36
N ASP A 162 4.82 8.55 19.33
CA ASP A 162 4.25 7.21 19.52
C ASP A 162 5.24 6.10 19.18
N TRP A 163 6.27 6.39 18.38
CA TRP A 163 7.27 5.39 18.01
C TRP A 163 8.51 5.52 18.87
N LYS A 164 8.87 4.41 19.53
CA LYS A 164 10.13 4.29 20.28
C LYS A 164 11.35 4.29 19.36
N THR A 165 11.24 3.61 18.21
CA THR A 165 12.30 3.46 17.21
C THR A 165 11.70 3.61 15.81
N ILE A 166 12.39 4.34 14.92
CA ILE A 166 11.97 4.48 13.52
C ILE A 166 12.57 3.36 12.67
N TYR A 167 13.87 3.13 12.86
CA TYR A 167 14.70 2.21 12.10
C TYR A 167 15.10 1.01 12.96
N GLY A 168 15.32 -0.14 12.32
CA GLY A 168 15.94 -1.29 12.98
C GLY A 168 17.44 -1.06 13.19
N ASP A 169 18.05 -1.81 14.12
CA ASP A 169 19.45 -1.63 14.54
C ASP A 169 20.46 -1.73 13.39
N SER A 170 20.11 -2.40 12.29
CA SER A 170 20.94 -2.58 11.10
C SER A 170 20.80 -1.46 10.05
N VAL A 171 19.97 -0.45 10.29
CA VAL A 171 19.68 0.62 9.32
C VAL A 171 20.31 1.92 9.77
N THR A 172 21.29 2.40 8.99
CA THR A 172 21.91 3.71 9.19
C THR A 172 21.20 4.75 8.33
N ARG A 173 20.64 5.79 8.96
CA ARG A 173 20.12 6.96 8.24
C ARG A 173 21.28 7.65 7.51
N LYS A 174 21.16 7.78 6.19
CA LYS A 174 22.11 8.56 5.37
C LYS A 174 21.68 10.01 5.29
#